data_AF-A0A7M3ZZS7-F1
#
_entry.id   AF-A0A7M3ZZS7-F1
#
_cell.length_a   1.000
_cell.length_b   1.000
_cell.length_c   1.000
_cell.angle_alpha   90.00
_cell.angle_beta   90.00
_cell.angle_gamma   90.00
#
_symmetry.space_group_name_H-M   'P 1'
#
loop_
_entity.id
_entity.type
_entity.pdbx_description
1 polymer ?
#
loop_
_entity_poly.entity_id
_entity_poly.type
_entity_poly.pdbx_seq_one_letter_code
_entity_poly.pdbx_strand_id
1 'polypeptide(L)'
;MSELVDYYISAFSPQSLYGFYHIVAVFSLVVLVWMFGLSYLVFKANADSPENRFMSVLLFCEGIKASFLAMEIFPYSSPWQDLWDVLFPLKMEPFIFAQITSIFLYLAFPVYYRVNFLKFLHTDELKRTVWF
;
A
#
# COMPACT_ATOMS: atom_id res chain seq x y z
N MET A 1 -12.39 -30.12 -19.03
CA MET A 1 -11.03 -29.53 -18.93
C MET A 1 -10.81 -28.40 -19.95
N SER A 2 -11.54 -28.35 -21.08
CA SER A 2 -11.41 -27.24 -22.05
C SER A 2 -12.13 -25.95 -21.61
N GLU A 3 -13.33 -26.03 -21.02
CA GLU A 3 -14.11 -24.82 -20.66
C GLU A 3 -13.39 -23.84 -19.73
N LEU A 4 -12.61 -24.37 -18.78
CA LEU A 4 -11.85 -23.57 -17.82
C LEU A 4 -10.67 -22.85 -18.50
N VAL A 5 -10.02 -23.51 -19.45
CA VAL A 5 -8.93 -22.95 -20.25
C VAL A 5 -9.47 -21.93 -21.26
N ASP A 6 -10.59 -22.23 -21.91
CA ASP A 6 -11.27 -21.32 -22.85
C ASP A 6 -11.80 -20.07 -22.13
N TYR A 7 -12.28 -20.22 -20.88
CA TYR A 7 -12.63 -19.09 -20.02
C TYR A 7 -11.42 -18.21 -19.73
N TYR A 8 -10.29 -18.77 -19.32
CA TYR A 8 -9.08 -17.97 -19.11
C TYR A 8 -8.58 -17.32 -20.40
N ILE A 9 -8.53 -18.04 -21.53
CA ILE A 9 -8.12 -17.50 -22.83
C ILE A 9 -9.01 -16.33 -23.26
N SER A 10 -10.34 -16.46 -23.09
CA SER A 10 -11.28 -15.37 -23.39
C SER A 10 -11.16 -14.20 -22.40
N ALA A 11 -10.86 -14.46 -21.14
CA ALA A 11 -10.61 -13.45 -20.12
C ALA A 11 -9.28 -12.69 -20.35
N PHE A 12 -8.29 -13.31 -21.01
CA PHE A 12 -7.05 -12.66 -21.46
C PHE A 12 -7.16 -12.03 -22.87
N SER A 13 -8.36 -11.99 -23.47
CA SER A 13 -8.56 -11.35 -24.78
C SER A 13 -8.39 -9.82 -24.71
N PRO A 14 -8.00 -9.14 -25.81
CA PRO A 14 -7.82 -7.69 -25.84
C PRO A 14 -9.08 -6.88 -25.49
N GLN A 15 -10.27 -7.47 -25.67
CA GLN A 15 -11.55 -6.86 -25.28
C GLN A 15 -11.85 -7.01 -23.77
N SER A 16 -11.22 -7.97 -23.11
CA SER A 16 -11.38 -8.28 -21.70
C SER A 16 -10.17 -7.73 -20.92
N LEU A 17 -10.35 -6.58 -20.27
CA LEU A 17 -9.34 -5.99 -19.37
C LEU A 17 -8.97 -6.91 -18.18
N TYR A 18 -9.66 -8.03 -18.00
CA TYR A 18 -9.46 -8.98 -16.91
C TYR A 18 -8.01 -9.46 -16.79
N GLY A 19 -7.37 -9.82 -17.91
CA GLY A 19 -5.96 -10.24 -17.91
C GLY A 19 -5.01 -9.15 -17.42
N PHE A 20 -5.30 -7.88 -17.77
CA PHE A 20 -4.53 -6.73 -17.32
C PHE A 20 -4.70 -6.49 -15.82
N TYR A 21 -5.93 -6.59 -15.28
CA TYR A 21 -6.17 -6.47 -13.83
C TYR A 21 -5.41 -7.50 -13.01
N HIS A 22 -5.33 -8.75 -13.48
CA HIS A 22 -4.54 -9.78 -12.80
C HIS A 22 -3.03 -9.48 -12.80
N ILE A 23 -2.49 -8.98 -13.92
CA ILE A 23 -1.09 -8.56 -13.98
C ILE A 23 -0.84 -7.42 -12.96
N VAL A 24 -1.73 -6.42 -12.93
CA VAL A 24 -1.65 -5.31 -11.97
C VAL A 24 -1.73 -5.82 -10.52
N ALA A 25 -2.61 -6.77 -10.22
CA ALA A 25 -2.73 -7.36 -8.90
C ALA A 25 -1.44 -8.07 -8.45
N VAL A 26 -0.81 -8.84 -9.35
CA VAL A 26 0.48 -9.51 -9.08
C VAL A 26 1.59 -8.50 -8.83
N PHE A 27 1.71 -7.47 -9.67
CA PHE A 27 2.68 -6.39 -9.43
C PHE A 27 2.42 -5.67 -8.10
N SER A 28 1.16 -5.45 -7.74
CA SER A 28 0.82 -4.84 -6.46
C SER A 28 1.19 -5.71 -5.27
N LEU A 29 1.12 -7.03 -5.41
CA LEU A 29 1.57 -7.97 -4.37
C LEU A 29 3.10 -7.87 -4.17
N VAL A 30 3.86 -7.79 -5.27
CA VAL A 30 5.32 -7.57 -5.21
C VAL A 30 5.63 -6.24 -4.52
N VAL A 31 4.93 -5.16 -4.88
CA VAL A 31 5.08 -3.84 -4.25
C VAL A 31 4.73 -3.90 -2.76
N LEU A 32 3.68 -4.62 -2.38
CA LEU A 32 3.30 -4.80 -0.98
C LEU A 32 4.42 -5.45 -0.16
N VAL A 33 4.94 -6.58 -0.64
CA VAL A 33 6.05 -7.29 0.03
C VAL A 33 7.28 -6.39 0.11
N TRP A 34 7.56 -5.66 -0.95
CA TRP A 34 8.67 -4.71 -1.01
C TRP A 34 8.52 -3.57 0.01
N MET A 35 7.35 -2.94 0.07
CA MET A 35 7.06 -1.82 0.98
C MET A 35 7.13 -2.25 2.45
N PHE A 36 6.57 -3.41 2.79
CA PHE A 36 6.69 -3.96 4.15
C PHE A 36 8.13 -4.35 4.49
N GLY A 37 8.86 -4.94 3.53
CA GLY A 37 10.28 -5.24 3.68
C GLY A 37 11.10 -3.98 3.97
N LEU A 38 10.92 -2.92 3.17
CA LEU A 38 11.60 -1.64 3.39
C LEU A 38 11.19 -0.99 4.71
N SER A 39 9.90 -0.98 5.04
CA SER A 39 9.41 -0.46 6.32
C SER A 39 10.11 -1.11 7.50
N TYR A 40 10.22 -2.45 7.49
CA TYR A 40 10.92 -3.20 8.54
C TYR A 40 12.43 -2.91 8.55
N LEU A 41 13.09 -2.88 7.39
CA LEU A 41 14.52 -2.60 7.30
C LEU A 41 14.87 -1.20 7.77
N VAL A 42 14.07 -0.18 7.42
CA VAL A 42 14.25 1.21 7.86
C VAL A 42 14.09 1.31 9.38
N PHE A 43 13.07 0.65 9.94
CA PHE A 43 12.88 0.58 11.39
C PHE A 43 14.06 -0.08 12.08
N LYS A 44 14.53 -1.23 11.56
CA LYS A 44 15.66 -1.98 12.12
C LYS A 44 16.99 -1.24 12.00
N ALA A 45 17.18 -0.43 10.96
CA ALA A 45 18.43 0.27 10.70
C ALA A 45 18.77 1.30 11.78
N ASN A 46 17.77 2.03 12.28
CA ASN A 46 17.92 2.92 13.43
C ASN A 46 16.53 3.24 14.00
N ALA A 47 16.10 2.47 15.01
CA ALA A 47 14.80 2.62 15.62
C ALA A 47 14.69 3.88 16.50
N ASP A 48 15.81 4.48 16.90
CA ASP A 48 15.84 5.66 17.78
C ASP A 48 15.73 6.98 17.00
N SER A 49 16.04 6.98 15.69
CA SER A 49 15.88 8.16 14.84
C SER A 49 14.41 8.43 14.52
N PRO A 50 13.87 9.62 14.85
CA PRO A 50 12.50 10.02 14.49
C PRO A 50 12.24 9.94 12.99
N GLU A 51 13.24 10.28 12.16
CA GLU A 51 13.15 10.22 10.70
C GLU A 51 12.92 8.79 10.20
N ASN A 52 13.66 7.82 10.73
CA ASN A 52 13.51 6.42 10.36
C ASN A 52 12.16 5.85 10.81
N ARG A 53 11.71 6.21 12.01
CA ARG A 53 10.38 5.80 12.50
C ARG A 53 9.26 6.39 11.63
N PHE A 54 9.35 7.67 11.28
CA PHE A 54 8.42 8.33 10.36
C PHE A 54 8.38 7.62 9.00
N MET A 55 9.55 7.40 8.40
CA MET A 55 9.65 6.78 7.07
C MET A 55 9.16 5.33 7.08
N SER A 56 9.44 4.58 8.15
CA SER A 56 8.95 3.21 8.33
C SER A 56 7.43 3.16 8.37
N VAL A 57 6.78 4.03 9.15
CA VAL A 57 5.31 4.08 9.22
C VAL A 57 4.68 4.53 7.91
N LEU A 58 5.28 5.52 7.23
CA LEU A 58 4.83 5.95 5.91
C LEU A 58 4.87 4.79 4.92
N LEU A 59 6.00 4.06 4.83
CA LEU A 59 6.14 2.89 3.96
C LEU A 59 5.15 1.77 4.32
N PHE A 60 4.85 1.59 5.60
CA PHE A 60 3.84 0.64 6.05
C PHE A 60 2.43 1.03 5.55
N CYS A 61 2.05 2.29 5.68
CA CYS A 61 0.77 2.79 5.14
C CYS A 61 0.70 2.66 3.61
N GLU A 62 1.79 2.98 2.89
CA GLU A 62 1.86 2.78 1.44
C GLU A 62 1.73 1.29 1.06
N GLY A 63 2.31 0.39 1.85
CA GLY A 63 2.17 -1.06 1.68
C GLY A 63 0.72 -1.55 1.87
N ILE A 64 -0.01 -1.02 2.86
CA ILE A 64 -1.44 -1.31 3.04
C ILE A 64 -2.24 -0.82 1.83
N LYS A 65 -1.89 0.32 1.23
CA LYS A 65 -2.58 0.75 0.01
C LYS A 65 -2.34 -0.18 -1.17
N ALA A 66 -1.14 -0.74 -1.29
CA ALA A 66 -0.83 -1.76 -2.29
C ALA A 66 -1.62 -3.08 -2.06
N SER A 67 -2.07 -3.37 -0.83
CA SER A 67 -2.89 -4.55 -0.56
C SER A 67 -4.25 -4.46 -1.23
N PHE A 68 -4.75 -3.25 -1.48
CA PHE A 68 -6.02 -3.02 -2.16
C PHE A 68 -6.06 -3.65 -3.56
N LEU A 69 -5.04 -3.36 -4.37
CA LEU A 69 -4.92 -3.93 -5.72
C LEU A 69 -4.47 -5.39 -5.69
N ALA A 70 -3.67 -5.79 -4.69
CA ALA A 70 -3.23 -7.18 -4.55
C ALA A 70 -4.40 -8.14 -4.29
N MET A 71 -5.45 -7.70 -3.57
CA MET A 71 -6.64 -8.51 -3.30
C MET A 71 -7.56 -8.70 -4.51
N GLU A 72 -7.39 -7.93 -5.59
CA GLU A 72 -8.11 -8.11 -6.87
C GLU A 72 -7.65 -9.37 -7.64
N ILE A 73 -6.69 -10.12 -7.10
CA ILE A 73 -6.32 -11.44 -7.63
C ILE A 73 -7.48 -12.44 -7.54
N PHE A 74 -8.42 -12.22 -6.60
CA PHE A 74 -9.63 -13.02 -6.48
C PHE A 74 -10.76 -12.38 -7.29
N PRO A 75 -11.20 -13.01 -8.40
CA PRO A 75 -12.21 -12.42 -9.25
C PRO A 75 -13.59 -12.39 -8.57
N TYR A 76 -14.27 -11.25 -8.72
CA TYR A 76 -15.70 -11.13 -8.43
C TYR A 76 -16.51 -12.06 -9.34
N SER A 77 -17.66 -12.59 -8.88
CA SER A 77 -18.47 -13.60 -9.60
C SER A 77 -17.77 -14.95 -9.89
N SER A 78 -16.84 -15.33 -9.02
CA SER A 78 -16.15 -16.62 -9.00
C SER A 78 -16.77 -17.55 -7.95
N PRO A 79 -16.48 -18.86 -7.93
CA PRO A 79 -16.86 -19.75 -6.81
C PRO A 79 -16.43 -19.24 -5.43
N TRP A 80 -15.48 -18.30 -5.39
CA TRP A 80 -14.95 -17.66 -4.19
C TRP A 80 -15.68 -16.36 -3.79
N GLN A 81 -16.88 -16.12 -4.30
CA GLN A 81 -17.63 -14.89 -4.03
C GLN A 81 -17.85 -14.66 -2.53
N ASP A 82 -18.16 -15.71 -1.76
CA ASP A 82 -18.31 -15.62 -0.30
C ASP A 82 -17.03 -15.11 0.38
N LEU A 83 -15.86 -15.49 -0.14
CA LEU A 83 -14.56 -15.00 0.33
C LEU A 83 -14.37 -13.53 -0.05
N TRP A 84 -14.76 -13.15 -1.27
CA TRP A 84 -14.66 -11.77 -1.76
C TRP A 84 -15.55 -10.82 -0.95
N ASP A 85 -16.76 -11.23 -0.58
CA ASP A 85 -17.70 -10.43 0.23
C ASP A 85 -17.16 -10.15 1.64
N VAL A 86 -16.35 -11.05 2.20
CA VAL A 86 -15.64 -10.84 3.47
C VAL A 86 -14.36 -10.03 3.28
N LEU A 87 -13.61 -10.28 2.21
CA LEU A 87 -12.37 -9.57 1.89
C LEU A 87 -12.62 -8.11 1.50
N PHE A 88 -13.77 -7.78 0.92
CA PHE A 88 -14.09 -6.43 0.47
C PHE A 88 -14.11 -5.39 1.60
N PRO A 89 -14.87 -5.55 2.71
CA PRO A 89 -14.80 -4.61 3.84
C PRO A 89 -13.41 -4.62 4.48
N LEU A 90 -12.78 -5.80 4.62
CA LEU A 90 -11.42 -5.94 5.14
C LEU A 90 -10.37 -5.24 4.25
N LYS A 91 -10.67 -5.05 2.97
CA LYS A 91 -9.85 -4.30 2.03
C LYS A 91 -10.08 -2.79 2.13
N MET A 92 -11.34 -2.38 2.18
CA MET A 92 -11.74 -0.97 2.10
C MET A 92 -11.36 -0.19 3.37
N GLU A 93 -11.61 -0.74 4.55
CA GLU A 93 -11.37 -0.01 5.80
C GLU A 93 -9.89 0.29 6.04
N PRO A 94 -8.96 -0.69 5.95
CA PRO A 94 -7.53 -0.43 6.11
C PRO A 94 -6.98 0.49 5.01
N PHE A 95 -7.52 0.39 3.79
CA PHE A 95 -7.13 1.29 2.70
C PHE A 95 -7.48 2.74 3.01
N ILE A 96 -8.71 3.02 3.44
CA ILE A 96 -9.16 4.37 3.79
C ILE A 96 -8.34 4.91 4.97
N PHE A 97 -8.14 4.08 6.00
CA PHE A 97 -7.32 4.45 7.15
C PHE A 97 -5.89 4.80 6.72
N ALA A 98 -5.22 3.90 5.97
CA ALA A 98 -3.86 4.12 5.49
C ALA A 98 -3.76 5.34 4.57
N GLN A 99 -4.76 5.62 3.74
CA GLN A 99 -4.80 6.80 2.89
C GLN A 99 -4.87 8.09 3.70
N ILE A 100 -5.76 8.16 4.70
CA ILE A 100 -5.88 9.33 5.57
C ILE A 100 -4.58 9.54 6.37
N THR A 101 -4.03 8.47 6.95
CA THR A 101 -2.77 8.52 7.69
C THR A 101 -1.60 8.95 6.79
N SER A 102 -1.46 8.41 5.58
CA SER A 102 -0.44 8.84 4.63
C SER A 102 -0.56 10.33 4.28
N ILE A 103 -1.78 10.87 4.11
CA ILE A 103 -1.97 12.31 3.85
C ILE A 103 -1.38 13.14 4.99
N PHE A 104 -1.71 12.80 6.24
CA PHE A 104 -1.14 13.50 7.41
C PHE A 104 0.38 13.35 7.49
N LEU A 105 0.91 12.16 7.21
CA LEU A 105 2.35 11.93 7.19
C LEU A 105 3.04 12.74 6.09
N TYR A 106 2.48 12.82 4.88
CA TYR A 106 3.03 13.66 3.80
C TYR A 106 3.02 15.15 4.13
N LEU A 107 1.99 15.63 4.84
CA LEU A 107 1.97 17.01 5.36
C LEU A 107 3.05 17.23 6.43
N ALA A 108 3.36 16.21 7.23
CA ALA A 108 4.43 16.24 8.23
C ALA A 108 5.84 15.98 7.66
N PHE A 109 5.95 15.58 6.38
CA PHE A 109 7.23 15.29 5.72
C PHE A 109 8.29 16.40 5.86
N PRO A 110 7.96 17.70 5.74
CA PRO A 110 8.93 18.79 5.87
C PRO A 110 9.53 18.94 7.28
N VAL A 111 8.91 18.35 8.30
CA VAL A 111 9.43 18.35 9.68
C VAL A 111 10.64 17.43 9.79
N TYR A 112 10.55 16.23 9.20
CA TYR A 112 11.61 15.21 9.26
C TYR A 112 12.65 15.38 8.17
N TYR A 113 12.25 15.80 6.96
CA TYR A 113 13.14 16.01 5.82
C TYR A 113 13.19 17.47 5.41
N ARG A 114 14.40 18.01 5.24
CA ARG A 114 14.60 19.42 4.94
C ARG A 114 14.15 19.74 3.51
N VAL A 115 13.10 20.56 3.37
CA VAL A 115 12.63 21.10 2.10
C VAL A 115 12.99 22.59 2.00
N ASN A 116 13.59 23.04 0.89
CA ASN A 116 14.10 24.42 0.74
C ASN A 116 13.01 25.50 0.98
N PHE A 117 11.78 25.26 0.55
CA PHE A 117 10.65 26.18 0.72
C PHE A 117 10.12 26.21 2.15
N LEU A 118 10.11 25.07 2.84
CA LEU A 118 9.54 24.90 4.19
C LEU A 118 10.61 24.68 5.27
N LYS A 119 11.81 25.22 5.07
CA LYS A 119 12.97 25.03 5.96
C LYS A 119 12.71 25.43 7.43
N PHE A 120 11.70 26.27 7.67
CA PHE A 120 11.30 26.72 9.02
C PHE A 120 10.60 25.62 9.83
N LEU A 121 10.02 24.60 9.19
CA LEU A 121 9.37 23.46 9.86
C LEU A 121 10.38 22.42 10.36
N HIS A 122 11.61 22.45 9.85
CA HIS A 122 12.66 21.51 10.20
C HIS A 122 13.42 21.97 11.46
N THR A 123 12.77 21.88 12.61
CA THR A 123 13.33 22.24 13.93
C THR A 123 13.31 21.04 14.87
N ASP A 124 14.34 20.90 15.72
CA ASP A 124 14.46 19.76 16.65
C ASP A 124 13.31 19.68 17.66
N GLU A 125 12.74 20.82 18.06
CA GLU A 125 11.55 20.87 18.93
C GLU A 125 10.30 20.29 18.25
N LEU A 126 10.09 20.59 16.98
CA LEU A 126 8.96 20.09 16.18
C LEU A 126 9.08 18.59 15.90
N LYS A 127 10.29 18.11 15.62
CA LYS A 127 10.56 16.67 15.47
C LYS A 127 10.21 15.87 16.72
N ARG A 128 10.55 16.40 17.90
CA ARG A 128 10.13 15.80 19.18
C ARG A 128 8.63 15.86 19.38
N THR A 129 7.99 16.97 18.99
CA THR A 129 6.57 17.21 19.23
C THR A 129 5.64 16.32 18.42
N VAL A 130 5.98 16.08 17.15
CA VAL A 130 5.13 15.31 16.23
C VAL A 130 5.27 13.79 16.44
N TRP A 131 6.37 13.34 17.04
CA TRP A 131 6.67 11.91 17.26
C TRP A 131 6.78 11.50 18.74
N PHE A 132 6.30 12.33 19.67
CA PHE A 132 6.35 12.07 21.12
C PHE A 132 5.77 10.70 21.48
#